data_AF-A0A646KS82-F1
#
_entry.id   AF-A0A646KS82-F1
#
_cell.length_a   1.000
_cell.length_b   1.000
_cell.length_c   1.000
_cell.angle_alpha   90.00
_cell.angle_beta   90.00
_cell.angle_gamma   90.00
#
_symmetry.space_group_name_H-M   'P 1'
#
loop_
_entity.id
_entity.type
_entity.pdbx_description
1 polymer ?
#
loop_
_entity_poly.entity_id
_entity_poly.type
_entity_poly.pdbx_seq_one_letter_code
_entity_poly.pdbx_strand_id
1 'polypeptide(L)'
;MHFPPSPSPSRGQRNAGSLLRRRFGSAYRPIGFTFGRGQVRAYGGGGVLHVPPPGHTLAEHTLDAAGSPGAAYLVDLRAAAPPAVAAWRDAPARTRMVGPGYDPAHDADHCMTGGSLKQWFDALVHVHQVTPAQTLS
;
A
#
# COMPACT_ATOMS: atom_id res chain seq x y z
N MET A 1 24.24 2.01 -20.49
CA MET A 1 23.67 3.07 -19.63
C MET A 1 23.84 2.62 -18.19
N HIS A 2 24.60 3.38 -17.38
CA HIS A 2 24.78 3.10 -15.96
C HIS A 2 23.79 3.98 -15.21
N PHE A 3 22.80 3.37 -14.53
CA PHE A 3 21.97 4.11 -13.60
C PHE A 3 22.78 4.31 -12.31
N PRO A 4 22.91 5.55 -11.81
CA PRO A 4 23.53 5.76 -10.51
C PRO A 4 22.72 5.03 -9.44
N PRO A 5 23.37 4.50 -8.37
CA PRO A 5 22.65 3.91 -7.26
C PRO A 5 21.69 4.94 -6.68
N SER A 6 20.44 4.53 -6.44
CA SER A 6 19.44 5.38 -5.79
C SER A 6 20.02 5.91 -4.46
N PRO A 7 20.05 7.23 -4.23
CA PRO A 7 20.52 7.75 -2.95
C PRO A 7 19.63 7.18 -1.85
N SER A 8 20.26 6.73 -0.76
CA SER A 8 19.56 6.33 0.46
C SER A 8 18.59 7.46 0.84
N PRO A 9 17.31 7.17 1.14
CA PRO A 9 16.35 8.23 1.41
C PRO A 9 16.79 9.02 2.64
N SER A 10 17.29 10.24 2.41
CA SER A 10 17.53 11.20 3.49
C SER A 10 16.19 11.48 4.18
N ARG A 11 16.15 11.38 5.51
CA ARG A 11 15.03 11.87 6.34
C ARG A 11 14.67 13.29 5.89
N GLY A 12 13.60 13.45 5.11
CA GLY A 12 13.17 14.75 4.58
C GLY A 12 12.77 14.80 3.10
N GLN A 13 12.98 13.75 2.31
CA GLN A 13 12.45 13.71 0.94
C GLN A 13 10.92 13.64 0.97
N ARG A 14 10.27 14.76 0.60
CA ARG A 14 8.82 14.84 0.49
C ARG A 14 8.36 14.05 -0.73
N ASN A 15 7.59 12.98 -0.50
CA ASN A 15 6.99 12.24 -1.61
C ASN A 15 6.04 13.14 -2.42
N ALA A 16 5.82 12.82 -3.70
CA ALA A 16 4.96 13.61 -4.58
C ALA A 16 3.56 13.85 -3.98
N GLY A 17 2.98 12.84 -3.31
CA GLY A 17 1.68 12.95 -2.66
C GLY A 17 1.61 14.06 -1.60
N SER A 18 2.65 14.21 -0.78
CA SER A 18 2.74 15.28 0.22
C SER A 18 2.87 16.67 -0.41
N LEU A 19 3.53 16.76 -1.57
CA LEU A 19 3.63 18.00 -2.33
C LEU A 19 2.28 18.37 -2.97
N LEU A 20 1.57 17.40 -3.55
CA LEU A 20 0.24 17.57 -4.12
C LEU A 20 -0.78 17.96 -3.06
N ARG A 21 -0.78 17.29 -1.89
CA ARG A 21 -1.65 17.65 -0.77
C ARG A 21 -1.43 19.08 -0.31
N ARG A 22 -0.16 19.53 -0.21
CA ARG A 22 0.15 20.92 0.12
C ARG A 22 -0.35 21.92 -0.92
N ARG A 23 -0.25 21.59 -2.21
CA ARG A 23 -0.60 22.51 -3.31
C ARG A 23 -2.10 22.63 -3.54
N PHE A 24 -2.84 21.53 -3.36
CA PHE A 24 -4.24 21.40 -3.76
C PHE A 24 -5.19 21.18 -2.57
N GLY A 25 -4.68 20.93 -1.37
CA GLY A 25 -5.48 20.78 -0.15
C GLY A 25 -6.56 19.70 -0.30
N SER A 26 -7.82 20.09 -0.08
CA SER A 26 -8.98 19.21 -0.18
C SER A 26 -9.35 18.82 -1.63
N ALA A 27 -8.82 19.52 -2.65
CA ALA A 27 -9.02 19.16 -4.04
C ALA A 27 -8.15 17.97 -4.48
N TYR A 28 -7.12 17.62 -3.69
CA TYR A 28 -6.32 16.40 -3.91
C TYR A 28 -6.82 15.26 -3.02
N ARG A 29 -7.19 14.16 -3.67
CA ARG A 29 -7.76 12.94 -3.06
C ARG A 29 -6.84 11.74 -3.28
N PRO A 30 -5.88 11.47 -2.36
CA PRO A 30 -5.04 10.29 -2.48
C PRO A 30 -5.86 9.02 -2.22
N ILE A 31 -5.87 8.11 -3.19
CA ILE A 31 -6.47 6.78 -3.06
C ILE A 31 -5.31 5.78 -3.03
N GLY A 32 -5.21 5.01 -1.94
CA GLY A 32 -4.22 3.94 -1.83
C GLY A 32 -4.76 2.63 -2.41
N PHE A 33 -3.87 1.81 -2.93
CA PHE A 33 -4.16 0.47 -3.41
C PHE A 33 -3.35 -0.52 -2.61
N THR A 34 -3.99 -1.59 -2.15
CA THR A 34 -3.34 -2.67 -1.46
C THR A 34 -4.05 -3.99 -1.75
N PHE A 35 -3.45 -5.09 -1.28
CA PHE A 35 -3.97 -6.43 -1.52
C PHE A 35 -3.50 -7.39 -0.43
N GLY A 36 -4.24 -8.49 -0.27
CA GLY A 36 -3.89 -9.55 0.67
C GLY A 36 -2.68 -10.34 0.21
N ARG A 37 -2.84 -11.10 -0.88
CA ARG A 37 -1.82 -12.01 -1.40
C ARG A 37 -1.83 -12.13 -2.92
N GLY A 38 -0.91 -12.90 -3.46
CA GLY A 38 -1.01 -13.39 -4.83
C GLY A 38 0.29 -13.28 -5.59
N GLN A 39 0.20 -12.89 -6.85
CA GLN A 39 1.36 -12.83 -7.73
C GLN A 39 1.42 -11.48 -8.43
N VAL A 40 2.62 -10.92 -8.54
CA VAL A 40 2.88 -9.66 -9.24
C VAL A 40 4.06 -9.85 -10.20
N ARG A 41 4.13 -9.05 -11.27
CA ARG A 41 5.36 -9.04 -12.09
C ARG A 41 6.47 -8.32 -11.35
N ALA A 42 7.66 -8.91 -11.34
CA ALA A 42 8.85 -8.24 -10.83
C ALA A 42 9.17 -7.01 -11.67
N TYR A 43 9.66 -5.95 -11.01
CA TYR A 43 10.18 -4.79 -11.72
C TYR A 43 11.37 -5.19 -12.60
N GLY A 44 11.53 -4.54 -13.76
CA GLY A 44 12.66 -4.78 -14.66
C GLY A 44 12.66 -6.12 -15.40
N GLY A 45 11.54 -6.85 -15.44
CA GLY A 45 11.41 -8.08 -16.22
C GLY A 45 11.84 -9.36 -15.50
N GLY A 46 12.06 -9.31 -14.18
CA GLY A 46 12.48 -10.45 -13.35
C GLY A 46 11.43 -11.55 -13.12
N GLY A 47 10.46 -11.71 -14.03
CA GLY A 47 9.42 -12.75 -13.93
C GLY A 47 8.27 -12.40 -12.98
N VAL A 48 7.77 -13.42 -12.25
CA VAL A 48 6.63 -13.32 -11.34
C VAL A 48 7.09 -13.52 -9.90
N LEU A 49 6.74 -12.58 -9.03
CA LEU A 49 6.95 -12.66 -7.59
C LEU A 49 5.69 -13.17 -6.91
N HIS A 50 5.86 -14.12 -5.99
CA HIS A 50 4.81 -14.57 -5.10
C HIS A 50 4.81 -13.71 -3.85
N VAL A 51 3.67 -13.13 -3.55
CA VAL A 51 3.46 -12.26 -2.41
C VAL A 51 2.64 -13.04 -1.36
N PRO A 52 3.20 -13.25 -0.14
CA PRO A 52 2.53 -14.03 0.89
C PRO A 52 1.31 -13.29 1.46
N PRO A 53 0.42 -14.00 2.17
CA PRO A 53 -0.59 -13.36 3.02
C PRO A 53 0.04 -12.38 4.00
N PRO A 54 -0.67 -11.30 4.37
CA PRO A 54 -0.13 -10.26 5.21
C PRO A 54 0.02 -10.73 6.66
N GLY A 55 1.17 -10.43 7.26
CA GLY A 55 1.37 -10.64 8.70
C GLY A 55 0.45 -9.75 9.55
N HIS A 56 0.15 -10.18 10.78
CA HIS A 56 -0.79 -9.50 11.69
C HIS A 56 -0.47 -8.03 12.02
N THR A 57 0.77 -7.58 11.77
CA THR A 57 1.19 -6.18 12.01
C THR A 57 0.90 -5.26 10.83
N LEU A 58 0.55 -5.80 9.67
CA LEU A 58 0.21 -5.05 8.46
C LEU A 58 -1.29 -4.73 8.45
N ALA A 59 -1.64 -3.52 8.01
CA ALA A 59 -3.03 -3.09 7.84
C ALA A 59 -3.82 -4.03 6.91
N GLU A 60 -3.13 -4.60 5.93
CA GLU A 60 -3.66 -5.60 5.01
C GLU A 60 -4.23 -6.82 5.74
N HIS A 61 -3.73 -7.21 6.91
CA HIS A 61 -4.28 -8.33 7.67
C HIS A 61 -5.72 -8.08 8.11
N THR A 62 -6.00 -6.88 8.64
CA THR A 62 -7.36 -6.47 9.01
C THR A 62 -8.26 -6.35 7.78
N LEU A 63 -7.73 -5.82 6.68
CA LEU A 63 -8.47 -5.68 5.43
C LEU A 63 -8.81 -7.04 4.80
N ASP A 64 -7.85 -7.97 4.77
CA ASP A 64 -8.05 -9.30 4.20
C ASP A 64 -9.11 -10.08 5.00
N ALA A 65 -9.10 -9.97 6.34
CA ALA A 65 -10.07 -10.60 7.22
C ALA A 65 -11.49 -9.99 7.14
N ALA A 66 -11.61 -8.70 6.79
CA ALA A 66 -12.89 -8.02 6.68
C ALA A 66 -13.62 -8.29 5.34
N GLY A 67 -12.88 -8.67 4.30
CA GLY A 67 -13.42 -8.92 2.97
C GLY A 67 -13.91 -10.35 2.76
N SER A 68 -14.79 -10.56 1.77
CA SER A 68 -15.05 -11.91 1.27
C SER A 68 -13.85 -12.42 0.45
N PRO A 69 -13.49 -13.71 0.53
CA PRO A 69 -12.41 -14.27 -0.27
C PRO A 69 -12.60 -13.98 -1.77
N GLY A 70 -11.55 -13.43 -2.40
CA GLY A 70 -11.55 -13.09 -3.83
C GLY A 70 -12.24 -11.76 -4.18
N ALA A 71 -12.82 -11.06 -3.21
CA ALA A 71 -13.43 -9.76 -3.45
C ALA A 71 -12.39 -8.63 -3.58
N ALA A 72 -12.80 -7.57 -4.27
CA ALA A 72 -12.20 -6.25 -4.18
C ALA A 72 -13.23 -5.29 -3.59
N TYR A 73 -12.79 -4.40 -2.70
CA TYR A 73 -13.68 -3.41 -2.10
C TYR A 73 -12.92 -2.11 -1.81
N LEU A 74 -13.70 -1.03 -1.64
CA LEU A 74 -13.19 0.28 -1.31
C LEU A 74 -13.61 0.65 0.12
N VAL A 75 -12.66 1.20 0.87
CA VAL A 75 -12.87 1.79 2.19
C VAL A 75 -12.75 3.30 2.08
N ASP A 76 -13.85 4.02 2.33
CA ASP A 76 -13.80 5.47 2.51
C ASP A 76 -13.29 5.78 3.93
N LEU A 77 -12.05 6.29 4.00
CA LEU A 77 -11.40 6.61 5.28
C LEU A 77 -11.90 7.92 5.89
N ARG A 78 -12.72 8.69 5.17
CA ARG A 78 -13.31 9.95 5.62
C ARG A 78 -14.72 9.78 6.17
N ALA A 79 -15.40 8.68 5.84
CA ALA A 79 -16.76 8.41 6.28
C ALA A 79 -16.89 8.34 7.81
N ALA A 80 -18.09 8.60 8.33
CA ALA A 80 -18.41 8.25 9.70
C ALA A 80 -18.28 6.73 9.87
N ALA A 81 -17.68 6.29 10.98
CA ALA A 81 -17.38 4.88 11.22
C ALA A 81 -17.60 4.52 12.70
N PRO A 82 -17.90 3.25 13.00
CA PRO A 82 -17.94 2.77 14.38
C PRO A 82 -16.63 3.07 15.12
N PRO A 83 -16.65 3.24 16.45
CA PRO A 83 -15.46 3.64 17.22
C PRO A 83 -14.23 2.78 16.98
N ALA A 84 -14.39 1.46 16.87
CA ALA A 84 -13.28 0.53 16.60
C ALA A 84 -12.61 0.78 15.23
N VAL A 85 -13.41 1.03 14.19
CA VAL A 85 -12.91 1.32 12.83
C VAL A 85 -12.26 2.69 12.78
N ALA A 86 -12.84 3.68 13.47
CA ALA A 86 -12.26 5.01 13.59
C ALA A 86 -10.89 4.96 14.30
N ALA A 87 -10.79 4.23 15.42
CA ALA A 87 -9.52 4.03 16.11
C ALA A 87 -8.48 3.33 15.22
N TRP A 88 -8.87 2.27 14.50
CA TRP A 88 -7.98 1.54 13.60
C TRP A 88 -7.38 2.42 12.49
N ARG A 89 -8.20 3.23 11.79
CA ARG A 89 -7.71 4.08 10.68
C ARG A 89 -6.88 5.28 11.14
N ASP A 90 -7.07 5.72 12.38
CA ASP A 90 -6.38 6.88 12.97
C ASP A 90 -5.08 6.45 13.70
N ALA A 91 -4.93 5.18 14.07
CA ALA A 91 -3.73 4.63 14.70
C ALA A 91 -2.52 4.55 13.72
N PRO A 92 -1.27 4.57 14.24
CA PRO A 92 -0.09 4.31 13.42
C PRO A 92 -0.21 2.97 12.68
N ALA A 93 -0.01 3.02 11.37
CA ALA A 93 -0.20 1.88 10.49
C ALA A 93 1.13 1.41 9.91
N ARG A 94 1.16 0.14 9.51
CA ARG A 94 2.14 -0.41 8.58
C ARG A 94 1.35 -0.93 7.38
N THR A 95 1.73 -0.52 6.18
CA THR A 95 1.11 -1.00 4.93
C THR A 95 2.21 -1.40 3.97
N ARG A 96 2.02 -2.52 3.27
CA ARG A 96 3.05 -3.11 2.39
C ARG A 96 3.49 -2.13 1.29
N MET A 97 4.77 -2.17 0.91
CA MET A 97 5.30 -1.46 -0.25
C MET A 97 5.94 -2.45 -1.21
N VAL A 98 5.19 -2.81 -2.25
CA VAL A 98 5.66 -3.72 -3.30
C VAL A 98 6.14 -2.90 -4.47
N GLY A 99 7.45 -2.72 -4.55
CA GLY A 99 8.10 -1.93 -5.59
C GLY A 99 9.46 -2.52 -5.98
N PRO A 100 10.29 -1.73 -6.67
CA PRO A 100 11.66 -2.13 -6.96
C PRO A 100 12.41 -2.50 -5.68
N GLY A 101 12.98 -3.70 -5.62
CA GLY A 101 13.73 -4.20 -4.46
C GLY A 101 12.87 -4.88 -3.38
N TYR A 102 11.57 -5.09 -3.59
CA TYR A 102 10.74 -5.90 -2.70
C TYR A 102 11.22 -7.36 -2.68
N ASP A 103 11.48 -7.90 -1.49
CA ASP A 103 11.78 -9.31 -1.25
C ASP A 103 10.63 -9.98 -0.48
N PRO A 104 9.94 -10.97 -1.08
CA PRO A 104 8.89 -11.73 -0.40
C PRO A 104 9.33 -12.44 0.88
N ALA A 105 10.60 -12.82 1.00
CA ALA A 105 11.13 -13.47 2.20
C ALA A 105 11.22 -12.51 3.41
N HIS A 106 11.24 -11.20 3.14
CA HIS A 106 11.36 -10.13 4.12
C HIS A 106 10.16 -9.15 4.02
N ASP A 107 8.96 -9.64 3.71
CA ASP A 107 7.75 -8.82 3.44
C ASP A 107 7.48 -7.77 4.53
N ALA A 108 7.68 -8.12 5.81
CA ALA A 108 7.47 -7.21 6.93
C ALA A 108 8.41 -5.99 6.92
N ASP A 109 9.61 -6.13 6.36
CA ASP A 109 10.59 -5.05 6.27
C ASP A 109 10.28 -4.09 5.12
N HIS A 110 9.46 -4.53 4.15
CA HIS A 110 9.00 -3.75 3.01
C HIS A 110 7.64 -3.10 3.28
N CYS A 111 7.60 -2.16 4.24
CA CYS A 111 6.37 -1.44 4.58
C CYS A 111 6.58 0.08 4.69
N MET A 112 5.52 0.82 4.35
CA MET A 112 5.38 2.22 4.72
C MET A 112 4.94 2.31 6.18
N THR A 113 5.61 3.18 6.95
CA THR A 113 5.36 3.43 8.37
C THR A 113 5.44 4.94 8.67
N GLY A 114 5.19 5.34 9.93
CA GLY A 114 5.37 6.74 10.37
C GLY A 114 4.12 7.63 10.28
N GLY A 115 2.94 7.03 10.15
CA GLY A 115 1.65 7.72 10.11
C GLY A 115 0.50 6.71 10.11
N SER A 116 -0.73 7.21 10.04
CA SER A 116 -1.94 6.40 9.95
C SER A 116 -2.47 6.30 8.51
N LEU A 117 -3.32 5.30 8.25
CA LEU A 117 -3.95 5.14 6.93
C LEU A 117 -4.70 6.40 6.50
N LYS A 118 -5.42 7.04 7.43
CA LYS A 118 -6.19 8.26 7.17
C LYS A 118 -5.32 9.51 6.98
N GLN A 119 -4.10 9.52 7.53
CA GLN A 119 -3.14 10.59 7.24
C GLN A 119 -2.58 10.47 5.82
N TRP A 120 -2.40 9.23 5.33
CA TRP A 120 -1.83 8.96 4.02
C TRP A 120 -2.86 9.02 2.88
N PHE A 121 -4.06 8.51 3.11
CA PHE A 121 -5.08 8.30 2.08
C PHE A 121 -6.45 8.84 2.50
N ASP A 122 -7.23 9.28 1.51
CA ASP A 122 -8.64 9.61 1.67
C ASP A 122 -9.53 8.36 1.47
N ALA A 123 -9.07 7.38 0.67
CA ALA A 123 -9.71 6.07 0.50
C ALA A 123 -8.67 4.97 0.24
N LEU A 124 -9.04 3.72 0.50
CA LEU A 124 -8.24 2.53 0.20
C LEU A 124 -9.02 1.57 -0.68
N VAL A 125 -8.42 1.09 -1.75
CA VAL A 125 -8.88 -0.08 -2.50
C VAL A 125 -8.09 -1.28 -2.00
N HIS A 126 -8.80 -2.31 -1.55
CA HIS A 126 -8.20 -3.59 -1.17
C HIS A 126 -8.70 -4.70 -2.11
N VAL A 127 -7.77 -5.49 -2.64
CA VAL A 127 -8.05 -6.69 -3.43
C VAL A 127 -7.52 -7.91 -2.68
N HIS A 128 -8.37 -8.87 -2.35
CA HIS A 128 -7.94 -10.02 -1.54
C HIS A 128 -6.83 -10.84 -2.22
N GLN A 129 -6.94 -11.09 -3.53
CA GLN A 129 -5.91 -11.79 -4.29
C GLN A 129 -5.65 -11.13 -5.65
N VAL A 130 -4.37 -10.86 -5.95
CA VAL A 130 -3.94 -10.31 -7.24
C VAL A 130 -3.24 -11.36 -8.11
N THR A 131 -3.32 -11.17 -9.42
CA THR A 131 -2.61 -11.96 -10.43
C THR A 131 -1.63 -11.07 -11.20
N PRO A 132 -0.63 -11.65 -11.89
CA PRO A 132 0.35 -10.86 -12.62
C PRO A 132 -0.33 -10.02 -13.70
N ALA A 133 0.06 -8.75 -13.81
CA ALA A 133 -0.38 -7.89 -14.90
C ALA A 133 -0.05 -8.52 -16.28
N GLN A 134 -0.98 -8.42 -17.22
CA GLN A 134 -0.76 -8.85 -18.60
C GLN A 134 -0.10 -7.72 -19.37
N THR A 135 1.01 -8.03 -20.04
CA THR A 135 1.67 -7.09 -20.95
C THR A 135 0.88 -7.03 -22.24
N LEU A 136 0.67 -5.82 -22.76
CA LEU A 136 0.13 -5.65 -24.10
C LEU A 136 1.21 -6.07 -25.11
N SER A 137 0.87 -7.05 -25.95
CA SER A 137 1.71 -7.57 -27.04
C SER A 137 1.40 -6.87 -28.35
#